data_AF-A0A0F9EVS4-F1
#
_entry.id   AF-A0A0F9EVS4-F1
#
_cell.length_a   1.000
_cell.length_b   1.000
_cell.length_c   1.000
_cell.angle_alpha   90.00
_cell.angle_beta   90.00
_cell.angle_gamma   90.00
#
_symmetry.space_group_name_H-M   'P 1'
#
loop_
_entity.id
_entity.type
_entity.pdbx_description
1 polymer ?
#
loop_
_entity_poly.entity_id
_entity_poly.type
_entity_poly.pdbx_seq_one_letter_code
_entity_poly.pdbx_strand_id
1 'polypeptide(L)'
;MRLTPFSLYQELFPTRSDPENPGHYLCRYCGKPTIHTRRRYYCGDVCHDLCQKAVSWGHARALTWIRDNKQCSLCKTPVELYKDKYGAQCHHIIPVKDLHWIAYDGVKGDYWDEFDKETITYWFVKFYTMLYLDINNLTTLCQKCHKMV
;
A
#
# COMPACT_ATOMS: atom_id res chain seq x y z
N MET A 1 -17.45 -6.94 -9.06
CA MET A 1 -16.89 -5.68 -9.56
C MET A 1 -15.38 -5.73 -9.27
N ARG A 2 -14.49 -5.66 -10.28
CA ARG A 2 -13.03 -5.65 -10.02
C ARG A 2 -12.65 -4.22 -9.64
N LEU A 3 -12.57 -3.93 -8.34
CA LEU A 3 -11.99 -2.68 -7.87
C LEU A 3 -10.53 -2.63 -8.34
N THR A 4 -10.18 -1.57 -9.06
CA THR A 4 -8.78 -1.33 -9.38
C THR A 4 -8.10 -0.81 -8.11
N PRO A 5 -6.78 -1.00 -7.94
CA PRO A 5 -6.05 -0.40 -6.82
C PRO A 5 -6.28 1.12 -6.71
N PHE A 6 -6.58 1.80 -7.83
CA PHE A 6 -6.88 3.23 -7.87
C PHE A 6 -8.28 3.61 -7.35
N SER A 7 -9.31 2.78 -7.57
CA SER A 7 -10.63 3.03 -6.98
C SER A 7 -10.61 2.82 -5.47
N LEU A 8 -9.89 1.79 -5.00
CA LEU A 8 -9.62 1.55 -3.59
C LEU A 8 -8.86 2.69 -2.90
N TYR A 9 -7.94 3.34 -3.62
CA TYR A 9 -7.22 4.52 -3.11
C TYR A 9 -8.14 5.67 -2.74
N GLN A 10 -9.11 6.00 -3.61
CA GLN A 10 -10.03 7.11 -3.38
C GLN A 10 -11.00 6.81 -2.22
N GLU A 11 -11.33 5.54 -2.02
CA GLU A 11 -12.19 5.08 -0.91
C GLU A 11 -11.44 5.06 0.43
N LEU A 12 -10.19 4.57 0.47
CA LEU A 12 -9.40 4.46 1.70
C LEU A 12 -8.85 5.81 2.18
N PHE A 13 -8.47 6.69 1.25
CA PHE A 13 -7.84 7.97 1.55
C PHE A 13 -8.53 9.12 0.80
N PRO A 14 -9.82 9.36 1.09
CA PRO A 14 -10.62 10.31 0.34
C PRO A 14 -10.11 11.74 0.51
N THR A 15 -10.30 12.53 -0.54
CA THR A 15 -10.12 13.98 -0.41
C THR A 15 -11.28 14.53 0.39
N ARG A 16 -10.97 15.16 1.52
CA ARG A 16 -11.97 15.80 2.38
C ARG A 16 -11.64 17.27 2.48
N SER A 17 -12.64 18.13 2.27
CA SER A 17 -12.51 19.55 2.53
C SER A 17 -12.41 19.77 4.04
N ASP A 18 -11.62 20.75 4.45
CA ASP A 18 -11.58 21.21 5.83
C ASP A 18 -12.84 22.06 6.10
N PRO A 19 -13.76 21.62 6.99
CA PRO A 19 -14.98 22.36 7.28
C PRO A 19 -14.71 23.70 7.98
N GLU A 20 -13.58 23.83 8.68
CA GLU A 20 -13.22 25.04 9.43
C GLU A 20 -12.48 26.05 8.55
N ASN A 21 -11.87 25.60 7.44
CA ASN A 21 -11.06 26.44 6.55
C ASN A 21 -11.49 26.25 5.08
N PRO A 22 -12.49 26.99 4.59
CA PRO A 22 -12.99 26.87 3.21
C PRO A 22 -11.87 27.02 2.17
N GLY A 23 -11.83 26.08 1.21
CA GLY A 23 -10.80 26.05 0.18
C GLY A 23 -9.54 25.26 0.56
N HIS A 24 -9.44 24.77 1.80
CA HIS A 24 -8.40 23.86 2.26
C HIS A 24 -8.90 22.41 2.33
N TYR A 25 -7.96 21.47 2.31
CA TYR A 25 -8.23 20.04 2.47
C TYR A 25 -7.66 19.52 3.79
N LEU A 26 -8.32 18.50 4.34
CA LEU A 26 -7.75 17.65 5.37
C LEU A 26 -6.72 16.69 4.76
N CYS A 27 -5.72 16.31 5.55
CA CYS A 27 -4.74 15.33 5.16
C CYS A 27 -5.43 13.99 4.87
N ARG A 28 -5.15 13.44 3.67
CA ARG A 28 -5.73 12.16 3.23
C ARG A 28 -5.38 11.00 4.18
N TYR A 29 -4.21 11.02 4.81
CA TYR A 29 -3.75 9.97 5.72
C TYR A 29 -4.28 10.12 7.16
N CYS A 30 -4.01 11.26 7.82
CA CYS A 30 -4.30 11.44 9.24
C CYS A 30 -5.51 12.33 9.55
N GLY A 31 -6.14 12.95 8.54
CA GLY A 31 -7.29 13.83 8.71
C GLY A 31 -7.00 15.22 9.29
N LYS A 32 -5.75 15.54 9.65
CA LYS A 32 -5.38 16.88 10.16
C LYS A 32 -5.38 17.95 9.05
N PRO A 33 -5.60 19.23 9.37
CA PRO A 33 -5.49 20.31 8.39
C PRO A 33 -4.15 20.31 7.65
N THR A 34 -4.17 20.60 6.35
CA THR A 34 -2.95 20.73 5.54
C THR A 34 -2.33 22.11 5.70
N ILE A 35 -1.00 22.22 5.68
CA ILE A 35 -0.29 23.49 5.92
C ILE A 35 -0.70 24.53 4.86
N HIS A 36 -1.21 25.67 5.35
CA HIS A 36 -2.13 26.61 4.70
C HIS A 36 -1.67 27.34 3.43
N THR A 37 -0.49 27.04 2.86
CA THR A 37 0.03 27.86 1.75
C THR A 37 -0.35 27.36 0.36
N ARG A 38 -0.76 26.09 0.19
CA ARG A 38 -1.17 25.51 -1.11
C ARG A 38 -2.18 24.37 -0.95
N ARG A 39 -2.90 24.04 -2.03
CA ARG A 39 -3.74 22.83 -2.17
C ARG A 39 -2.89 21.55 -2.06
N ARG A 40 -2.46 21.21 -0.84
CA ARG A 40 -1.78 19.95 -0.53
C ARG A 40 -2.83 18.94 -0.05
N TYR A 41 -2.55 17.66 -0.30
CA TYR A 41 -3.37 16.55 0.20
C TYR A 41 -2.81 15.93 1.49
N TYR A 42 -1.64 16.39 1.94
CA TYR A 42 -0.92 15.84 3.09
C TYR A 42 -0.40 16.97 3.98
N CYS A 43 -0.46 16.78 5.29
CA CYS A 43 0.01 17.76 6.27
C CYS A 43 1.55 17.79 6.42
N GLY A 44 2.26 16.84 5.81
CA GLY A 44 3.72 16.77 5.81
C GLY A 44 4.22 15.53 5.09
N ASP A 45 5.55 15.45 4.92
CA ASP A 45 6.22 14.40 4.15
C ASP A 45 6.03 13.01 4.77
N VAL A 46 5.95 12.92 6.10
CA VAL A 46 5.68 11.65 6.81
C VAL A 46 4.31 11.08 6.42
N CYS A 47 3.25 11.90 6.44
CA CYS A 47 1.91 11.43 6.05
C CYS A 47 1.81 11.12 4.56
N HIS A 48 2.56 11.85 3.72
CA HIS A 48 2.69 11.52 2.31
C HIS A 48 3.36 10.15 2.13
N ASP A 49 4.51 9.90 2.75
CA ASP A 49 5.26 8.65 2.64
C ASP A 49 4.48 7.44 3.19
N LEU A 50 3.84 7.59 4.37
CA LEU A 50 2.98 6.53 4.93
C LEU A 50 1.80 6.21 4.01
N CYS A 51 1.18 7.22 3.41
CA CYS A 51 0.13 7.02 2.42
C CYS A 51 0.67 6.29 1.18
N GLN A 52 1.81 6.73 0.62
CA GLN A 52 2.43 6.08 -0.55
C GLN A 52 2.78 4.62 -0.26
N LYS A 53 3.34 4.32 0.92
CA LYS A 53 3.60 2.95 1.38
C LYS A 53 2.32 2.11 1.45
N ALA A 54 1.21 2.71 1.87
CA ALA A 54 -0.06 2.02 2.03
C ALA A 54 -0.87 1.87 0.73
N VAL A 55 -0.51 2.53 -0.39
CA VAL A 55 -1.38 2.54 -1.59
C VAL A 55 -0.67 2.45 -2.93
N SER A 56 0.64 2.66 -2.98
CA SER A 56 1.38 2.74 -4.23
C SER A 56 2.28 1.53 -4.42
N TRP A 57 1.89 0.66 -5.35
CA TRP A 57 2.73 -0.48 -5.76
C TRP A 57 4.11 -0.04 -6.26
N GLY A 58 4.18 1.08 -6.99
CA GLY A 58 5.44 1.63 -7.47
C GLY A 58 6.36 2.04 -6.32
N HIS A 59 5.81 2.67 -5.27
CA HIS A 59 6.56 3.07 -4.08
C HIS A 59 7.00 1.85 -3.26
N ALA A 60 6.10 0.91 -2.99
CA ALA A 60 6.40 -0.33 -2.28
C ALA A 60 7.51 -1.14 -2.99
N ARG A 61 7.42 -1.27 -4.32
CA ARG A 61 8.44 -1.92 -5.16
C ARG A 61 9.79 -1.19 -5.11
N ALA A 62 9.80 0.14 -5.14
CA ALA A 62 11.03 0.92 -5.03
C ALA A 62 11.70 0.77 -3.66
N LEU A 63 10.93 0.83 -2.57
CA LEU A 63 11.43 0.64 -1.22
C LEU A 63 11.98 -0.78 -1.01
N THR A 64 11.27 -1.79 -1.51
CA THR A 64 11.71 -3.20 -1.47
C THR A 64 13.03 -3.38 -2.23
N TRP A 65 13.15 -2.79 -3.42
CA TRP A 65 14.38 -2.82 -4.21
C TRP A 65 15.58 -2.15 -3.50
N ILE A 66 15.34 -1.03 -2.83
CA ILE A 66 16.36 -0.35 -2.02
C ILE A 66 16.77 -1.22 -0.83
N ARG A 67 15.80 -1.76 -0.09
CA ARG A 67 16.02 -2.65 1.07
C ARG A 67 16.86 -3.87 0.67
N ASP A 68 16.57 -4.46 -0.47
CA ASP A 68 17.27 -5.64 -0.99
C ASP A 68 18.60 -5.29 -1.68
N ASN A 69 19.15 -4.11 -1.42
CA ASN A 69 20.42 -3.62 -1.95
C ASN A 69 20.51 -3.69 -3.48
N LYS A 70 19.38 -3.50 -4.17
CA LYS A 70 19.27 -3.55 -5.63
C LYS A 70 19.69 -4.91 -6.22
N GLN A 71 19.52 -5.99 -5.45
CA GLN A 71 19.88 -7.35 -5.82
C GLN A 71 18.68 -8.28 -5.74
N CYS A 72 18.72 -9.36 -6.53
CA CYS A 72 17.78 -10.47 -6.38
C CYS A 72 17.98 -11.16 -5.02
N SER A 73 16.93 -11.28 -4.22
CA SER A 73 17.01 -11.91 -2.90
C SER A 73 17.41 -13.39 -2.97
N LEU A 74 17.12 -14.08 -4.07
CA LEU A 74 17.48 -15.49 -4.29
C LEU A 74 18.90 -15.67 -4.84
N CYS A 75 19.18 -15.16 -6.05
CA CYS A 75 20.46 -15.41 -6.73
C CYS A 75 21.51 -14.29 -6.56
N LYS A 76 21.19 -13.23 -5.82
CA LYS A 76 22.05 -12.06 -5.51
C LYS A 76 22.53 -11.25 -6.73
N THR A 77 22.09 -11.59 -7.94
CA THR A 77 22.39 -10.80 -9.14
C THR A 77 21.83 -9.39 -9.02
N PRO A 78 22.60 -8.34 -9.38
CA PRO A 78 22.09 -6.98 -9.46
C PRO A 78 20.87 -6.88 -10.38
N VAL A 79 19.87 -6.11 -9.98
CA VAL A 79 18.66 -5.88 -10.76
C VAL A 79 18.37 -4.39 -10.84
N GLU A 80 17.88 -3.95 -11.99
CA GLU A 80 17.47 -2.57 -12.21
C GLU A 80 15.94 -2.47 -12.19
N LEU A 81 15.40 -1.47 -11.48
CA LEU A 81 13.96 -1.36 -11.23
C LEU A 81 13.13 -1.09 -12.49
N TYR A 82 13.68 -0.31 -13.43
CA TYR A 82 12.96 0.22 -14.60
C TYR A 82 13.68 0.00 -15.94
N LYS A 83 14.60 -0.96 -16.02
CA LYS A 83 15.41 -1.17 -17.24
C LYS A 83 14.57 -1.55 -18.47
N ASP A 84 13.44 -2.21 -18.26
CA ASP A 84 12.49 -2.67 -19.28
C ASP A 84 11.24 -3.33 -18.62
N LYS A 85 10.38 -3.95 -19.44
CA LYS A 85 9.31 -4.89 -19.03
C LYS A 85 9.79 -6.01 -18.09
N TYR A 86 11.09 -6.28 -18.07
CA TYR A 86 11.75 -7.41 -17.42
C TYR A 86 12.63 -7.02 -16.24
N GLY A 87 12.56 -5.76 -15.78
CA GLY A 87 13.30 -5.25 -14.62
C GLY A 87 12.98 -5.99 -13.31
N ALA A 88 13.53 -5.50 -12.20
CA ALA A 88 13.40 -6.10 -10.87
C ALA A 88 11.94 -6.44 -10.55
N GLN A 89 11.61 -7.72 -10.42
CA GLN A 89 10.26 -8.16 -10.09
C GLN A 89 10.05 -8.07 -8.58
N CYS A 90 8.91 -7.57 -8.15
CA CYS A 90 8.52 -7.58 -6.75
C CYS A 90 7.61 -8.78 -6.54
N HIS A 91 8.00 -9.69 -5.66
CA HIS A 91 7.26 -10.90 -5.34
C HIS A 91 6.72 -10.83 -3.92
N HIS A 92 5.49 -11.29 -3.70
CA HIS A 92 4.94 -11.41 -2.36
C HIS A 92 5.49 -12.66 -1.66
N ILE A 93 6.04 -12.53 -0.46
CA ILE A 93 6.56 -13.67 0.32
C ILE A 93 5.41 -14.58 0.75
N ILE A 94 4.34 -13.98 1.27
CA ILE A 94 3.06 -14.65 1.50
C ILE A 94 2.24 -14.52 0.22
N PRO A 95 1.82 -15.63 -0.41
CA PRO A 95 1.05 -15.56 -1.64
C PRO A 95 -0.20 -14.70 -1.50
N VAL A 96 -0.52 -13.92 -2.54
CA VAL A 96 -1.68 -13.02 -2.55
C VAL A 96 -3.00 -13.75 -2.24
N LYS A 97 -3.12 -15.01 -2.69
CA LYS A 97 -4.26 -15.90 -2.42
C LYS A 97 -4.39 -16.32 -0.94
N ASP A 98 -3.38 -16.10 -0.12
CA ASP A 98 -3.39 -16.43 1.30
C ASP A 98 -3.58 -15.16 2.14
N LEU A 99 -3.21 -13.99 1.59
CA LEU A 99 -3.41 -12.69 2.23
C LEU A 99 -4.88 -12.38 2.54
N HIS A 100 -5.82 -12.84 1.69
CA HIS A 100 -7.24 -12.61 1.97
C HIS A 100 -7.70 -13.37 3.22
N TRP A 101 -7.20 -14.58 3.46
CA TRP A 101 -7.55 -15.34 4.65
C TRP A 101 -6.95 -14.69 5.90
N ILE A 102 -5.69 -14.28 5.83
CA ILE A 102 -5.00 -13.59 6.93
C ILE A 102 -5.73 -12.27 7.28
N ALA A 103 -6.08 -11.47 6.28
CA ALA A 103 -6.81 -10.22 6.50
C ALA A 103 -8.23 -10.49 7.06
N TYR A 104 -8.90 -11.55 6.60
CA TYR A 104 -10.20 -11.95 7.09
C TYR A 104 -10.14 -12.37 8.56
N ASP A 105 -9.22 -13.28 8.91
CA ASP A 105 -9.06 -13.78 10.28
C ASP A 105 -8.64 -12.67 11.24
N GLY A 106 -7.77 -11.75 10.81
CA GLY A 106 -7.37 -10.60 11.61
C GLY A 106 -8.52 -9.63 11.93
N VAL A 107 -9.45 -9.43 11.00
CA VAL A 107 -10.65 -8.61 11.26
C VAL A 107 -11.70 -9.37 12.07
N LYS A 108 -11.83 -10.68 11.82
CA LYS A 108 -12.84 -11.53 12.48
C LYS A 108 -12.54 -11.76 13.95
N GLY A 109 -11.27 -11.99 14.31
CA GLY A 109 -10.89 -12.34 15.68
C GLY A 109 -11.24 -11.26 16.70
N ASP A 110 -11.17 -9.99 16.30
CA ASP A 110 -11.25 -8.88 17.25
C ASP A 110 -12.61 -8.16 17.24
N TYR A 111 -13.41 -8.22 16.16
CA TYR A 111 -14.54 -7.30 16.02
C TYR A 111 -15.76 -7.80 15.23
N TRP A 112 -15.84 -9.10 14.91
CA TRP A 112 -16.86 -9.59 13.96
C TRP A 112 -18.30 -9.38 14.43
N ASP A 113 -18.54 -9.44 15.75
CA ASP A 113 -19.89 -9.31 16.31
C ASP A 113 -20.25 -7.87 16.69
N GLU A 114 -19.29 -6.94 16.65
CA GLU A 114 -19.47 -5.55 17.10
C GLU A 114 -19.68 -4.56 15.95
N PHE A 115 -19.30 -4.93 14.73
CA PHE A 115 -19.33 -4.04 13.58
C PHE A 115 -20.37 -4.42 12.53
N ASP A 116 -20.97 -3.41 11.91
CA ASP A 116 -21.76 -3.61 10.72
C ASP A 116 -20.92 -4.11 9.53
N LYS A 117 -21.60 -4.64 8.52
CA LYS A 117 -20.96 -5.20 7.32
C LYS A 117 -20.07 -4.20 6.58
N GLU A 118 -20.41 -2.91 6.58
CA GLU A 118 -19.65 -1.87 5.90
C GLU A 118 -18.32 -1.62 6.62
N THR A 119 -18.36 -1.54 7.94
CA THR A 119 -17.19 -1.40 8.81
C THR A 119 -16.26 -2.61 8.72
N ILE A 120 -16.79 -3.83 8.72
CA ILE A 120 -16.01 -5.06 8.48
C ILE A 120 -15.32 -5.00 7.10
N THR A 121 -16.05 -4.59 6.07
CA THR A 121 -15.50 -4.48 4.71
C THR A 121 -14.37 -3.45 4.66
N TYR A 122 -14.57 -2.29 5.30
CA TYR A 122 -13.55 -1.24 5.39
C TYR A 122 -12.25 -1.76 6.04
N TRP A 123 -12.36 -2.40 7.20
CA TRP A 123 -11.19 -2.94 7.90
C TRP A 123 -10.52 -4.05 7.12
N PHE A 124 -11.29 -4.97 6.53
CA PHE A 124 -10.74 -6.03 5.68
C PHE A 124 -9.91 -5.46 4.54
N VAL A 125 -10.48 -4.50 3.80
CA VAL A 125 -9.81 -3.85 2.68
C VAL A 125 -8.54 -3.14 3.15
N LYS A 126 -8.60 -2.43 4.28
CA LYS A 126 -7.46 -1.71 4.85
C LYS A 126 -6.35 -2.67 5.25
N PHE A 127 -6.65 -3.72 6.02
CA PHE A 127 -5.68 -4.73 6.44
C PHE A 127 -5.09 -5.49 5.25
N TYR A 128 -5.92 -5.92 4.31
CA TYR A 128 -5.46 -6.58 3.09
C TYR A 128 -4.49 -5.67 2.31
N THR A 129 -4.83 -4.40 2.14
CA THR A 129 -3.97 -3.44 1.41
C THR A 129 -2.65 -3.22 2.13
N MET A 130 -2.68 -3.11 3.47
CA MET A 130 -1.47 -3.03 4.30
C MET A 130 -0.58 -4.26 4.10
N LEU A 131 -1.12 -5.47 4.19
CA LEU A 131 -0.34 -6.71 3.98
C LEU A 131 0.16 -6.88 2.54
N TYR A 132 -0.66 -6.46 1.56
CA TYR A 132 -0.34 -6.56 0.14
C TYR A 132 0.81 -5.62 -0.26
N LEU A 133 0.93 -4.46 0.39
CA LEU A 133 1.96 -3.46 0.11
C LEU A 133 3.06 -3.39 1.18
N ASP A 134 2.97 -4.21 2.23
CA ASP A 134 3.99 -4.26 3.28
C ASP A 134 5.33 -4.67 2.67
N ILE A 135 6.33 -3.81 2.84
CA ILE A 135 7.70 -4.08 2.38
C ILE A 135 8.21 -5.42 2.91
N ASN A 136 7.83 -5.82 4.13
CA ASN A 136 8.25 -7.08 4.75
C ASN A 136 7.59 -8.30 4.11
N ASN A 137 6.46 -8.12 3.44
CA ASN A 137 5.82 -9.16 2.64
C ASN A 137 6.25 -9.10 1.16
N LEU A 138 7.20 -8.23 0.81
CA LEU A 138 7.70 -8.09 -0.55
C LEU A 138 9.17 -8.48 -0.62
N THR A 139 9.59 -8.99 -1.77
CA THR A 139 11.00 -9.27 -2.07
C THR A 139 11.34 -8.98 -3.52
N THR A 140 12.57 -8.53 -3.75
CA THR A 140 13.13 -8.24 -5.06
C THR A 140 13.66 -9.52 -5.70
N LEU A 141 13.18 -9.89 -6.89
CA LEU A 141 13.67 -11.03 -7.66
C LEU A 141 14.11 -10.60 -9.06
N CYS A 142 15.13 -11.25 -9.60
CA CYS A 142 15.39 -11.18 -11.04
C CYS A 142 14.31 -11.96 -11.79
N GLN A 143 14.13 -11.67 -13.08
CA GLN A 143 13.08 -12.29 -13.89
C GLN A 143 13.15 -13.83 -13.91
N LYS A 144 14.36 -14.41 -13.96
CA LYS A 144 14.56 -15.86 -13.96
C LYS A 144 14.04 -16.48 -12.66
N CYS A 145 14.45 -15.94 -11.52
CA CYS A 145 14.02 -16.41 -10.21
C CYS A 145 12.51 -16.21 -9.99
N HIS A 146 11.94 -15.08 -10.43
CA HIS A 146 10.51 -14.84 -10.29
C HIS A 146 9.62 -15.83 -11.04
N LYS A 147 10.12 -16.45 -12.13
CA LYS A 147 9.37 -17.47 -12.88
C LYS A 147 9.42 -18.86 -12.23
N MET A 148 10.32 -19.06 -11.26
CA MET A 148 10.51 -20.34 -10.58
C MET A 148 9.71 -20.44 -9.28
N VAL A 149 9.23 -19.30 -8.77
CA VAL A 149 8.41 -19.17 -7.56
C VAL A 149 6.97 -18.96 -7.99
#